data_AF-A0A183MQN3-F1
#
_entry.id   AF-A0A183MQN3-F1
#
_cell.length_a   1.000
_cell.length_b   1.000
_cell.length_c   1.000
_cell.angle_alpha   90.00
_cell.angle_beta   90.00
_cell.angle_gamma   90.00
#
_symmetry.space_group_name_H-M   'P 1'
#
loop_
_entity.id
_entity.type
_entity.pdbx_description
1 polymer ?
#
loop_
_entity_poly.entity_id
_entity_poly.type
_entity_poly.pdbx_seq_one_letter_code
_entity_poly.pdbx_strand_id
1 'polypeptide(L)' 'MWETGKISQIAMEMRRYNLAVLGISETHWTQAGQKRLATGEMLLYSGHEEENAPHTQGVALMLSKVARNALVGWES' A
#
# COMPACT_ATOMS: atom_id res chain seq x y z
N MET A 1 12.81 -1.70 -6.44
CA MET A 1 12.68 -0.59 -5.47
C MET A 1 11.92 0.54 -6.15
N TRP A 2 10.58 0.59 -6.00
CA TRP A 2 9.77 1.66 -6.61
C TRP A 2 10.20 3.01 -6.05
N GLU A 3 10.39 3.99 -6.93
CA GLU A 3 10.88 5.33 -6.60
C GLU A 3 10.01 5.95 -5.50
N THR A 4 10.63 6.30 -4.36
CA THR A 4 9.96 6.93 -3.21
C THR A 4 9.02 8.08 -3.61
N GLY A 5 9.34 8.80 -4.70
CA GLY A 5 8.52 9.88 -5.25
C GLY A 5 7.12 9.47 -5.69
N LYS A 6 6.93 8.30 -6.32
CA LYS A 6 5.61 7.85 -6.78
C LYS A 6 4.68 7.48 -5.61
N ILE A 7 5.21 6.86 -4.55
CA ILE A 7 4.43 6.55 -3.33
C ILE A 7 4.00 7.85 -2.62
N SER A 8 4.89 8.85 -2.58
CA SER A 8 4.55 10.18 -2.04
C SER A 8 3.43 10.86 -2.83
N GLN A 9 3.43 10.75 -4.17
CA GLN A 9 2.37 11.29 -5.00
C GLN A 9 1.01 10.63 -4.73
N ILE A 10 0.99 9.30 -4.61
CA ILE A 10 -0.23 8.55 -4.28
C ILE A 10 -0.77 8.96 -2.90
N ALA A 11 0.11 9.13 -1.91
CA ALA A 11 -0.29 9.59 -0.58
C ALA A 11 -0.88 11.02 -0.61
N MET A 12 -0.37 11.90 -1.47
CA MET A 12 -0.95 13.24 -1.67
C MET A 12 -2.35 13.17 -2.29
N GLU A 13 -2.57 12.35 -3.31
CA GLU A 13 -3.90 12.17 -3.91
C GLU A 13 -4.89 11.55 -2.92
N MET A 14 -4.47 10.54 -2.16
CA MET A 14 -5.29 9.93 -1.11
C MET A 14 -5.80 10.97 -0.11
N ARG A 15 -4.94 11.91 0.29
CA ARG A 15 -5.31 13.05 1.16
C ARG A 15 -6.22 14.03 0.46
N ARG A 16 -5.95 14.37 -0.80
CA ARG A 16 -6.77 15.30 -1.60
C ARG A 16 -8.21 14.81 -1.69
N TYR A 17 -8.40 13.52 -1.92
CA TYR A 17 -9.73 12.91 -1.99
C TYR A 17 -10.28 12.44 -0.63
N ASN A 18 -9.57 12.72 0.46
CA ASN A 18 -9.95 12.31 1.83
C ASN A 18 -10.29 10.81 1.94
N LEU A 19 -9.54 9.96 1.25
CA LEU A 19 -9.77 8.52 1.24
C LEU A 19 -9.20 7.88 2.52
N ALA A 20 -9.97 7.00 3.14
CA ALA A 20 -9.52 6.23 4.30
C ALA A 20 -8.63 5.04 3.90
N VAL A 21 -8.96 4.41 2.76
CA VAL A 21 -8.29 3.26 2.15
C VAL A 21 -8.21 3.47 0.64
N LEU A 22 -7.07 3.16 0.04
CA LEU A 22 -6.86 3.17 -1.41
C LEU A 22 -6.29 1.83 -1.87
N GLY A 23 -6.95 1.18 -2.82
CA GLY A 23 -6.44 -0.02 -3.48
C GLY A 23 -5.57 0.33 -4.69
N ILE A 24 -4.45 -0.36 -4.85
CA ILE A 24 -3.51 -0.23 -5.95
C ILE A 24 -3.29 -1.62 -6.53
N SER A 25 -3.75 -1.84 -7.76
CA SER A 25 -3.56 -3.08 -8.50
C SER A 25 -2.30 -3.01 -9.37
N GLU A 26 -1.80 -4.16 -9.82
CA GLU A 26 -0.64 -4.27 -10.74
C GLU A 26 0.66 -3.67 -10.20
N THR A 27 0.94 -3.98 -8.93
CA THR A 27 2.22 -3.62 -8.35
C THR A 27 3.23 -4.74 -8.63
N HIS A 28 4.45 -4.38 -9.07
CA HIS A 28 5.54 -5.34 -9.30
C HIS A 28 6.17 -5.81 -7.97
N TRP A 29 5.38 -6.00 -6.92
CA TRP A 29 5.87 -6.57 -5.67
C TRP A 29 6.00 -8.08 -5.85
N THR A 30 7.12 -8.63 -5.41
CA THR A 30 7.40 -10.07 -5.42
C THR A 30 7.18 -10.72 -4.05
N GLN A 31 6.81 -9.93 -3.03
CA GLN A 31 6.68 -10.38 -1.65
C GLN A 31 5.49 -9.72 -0.97
N ALA A 32 5.07 -10.27 0.16
CA ALA A 32 4.13 -9.62 1.07
C ALA A 32 4.87 -8.82 2.16
N GLY A 33 4.32 -7.68 2.54
CA GLY A 33 4.89 -6.85 3.58
C GLY A 33 4.10 -5.59 3.88
N GLN A 34 4.65 -4.79 4.79
CA GLN A 34 4.09 -3.50 5.17
C GLN A 34 5.18 -2.44 5.29
N LYS A 35 4.84 -1.20 4.91
CA LYS A 35 5.73 -0.04 5.02
C LYS A 35 4.97 1.18 5.49
N ARG A 36 5.48 1.83 6.54
CA ARG A 36 4.98 3.12 7.00
C ARG A 36 5.69 4.25 6.25
N LEU A 37 4.92 5.17 5.66
CA LEU A 37 5.45 6.37 5.04
C LEU A 37 5.83 7.40 6.14
N ALA A 38 6.75 8.31 5.84
CA ALA A 38 7.10 9.43 6.74
C ALA A 38 5.88 10.31 7.10
N THR A 39 4.93 10.37 6.17
CA THR A 39 3.65 11.07 6.28
C THR A 39 2.63 10.37 7.20
N GLY A 40 2.89 9.09 7.52
CA GLY A 40 2.21 8.28 8.53
C GLY A 40 1.12 7.34 8.01
N GLU A 41 0.80 7.39 6.72
CA GLU A 41 0.05 6.36 6.01
C GLU A 41 0.82 5.02 6.04
N MET A 42 0.07 3.92 5.97
CA MET A 42 0.61 2.57 5.94
C MET A 42 0.31 1.93 4.58
N LEU A 43 1.34 1.44 3.91
CA LEU A 43 1.24 0.66 2.69
C LEU A 43 1.35 -0.82 3.07
N LEU A 44 0.28 -1.57 2.84
CA LEU A 44 0.29 -3.03 2.86
C LEU A 44 0.42 -3.49 1.42
N TYR A 45 1.24 -4.50 1.16
CA TYR A 45 1.38 -5.06 -0.17
C TYR A 45 1.53 -6.57 -0.11
N SER A 46 1.03 -7.23 -1.14
CA SER A 46 1.23 -8.64 -1.41
C SER A 46 1.61 -8.80 -2.88
N GLY A 47 2.44 -9.79 -3.13
CA GLY A 47 2.99 -10.07 -4.45
C GLY A 47 3.40 -11.53 -4.54
N HIS A 48 3.40 -12.07 -5.75
CA HIS A 48 3.79 -13.46 -5.98
C HIS A 48 5.31 -13.57 -6.11
N GLU A 49 5.93 -14.56 -5.45
CA GLU A 49 7.38 -14.78 -5.45
C GLU A 49 7.93 -15.38 -6.76
N GLU A 50 7.06 -15.72 -7.72
CA GLU A 50 7.48 -16.42 -8.93
C GLU A 50 8.13 -15.44 -9.92
N GLU A 51 9.45 -15.59 -10.09
CA GLU A 51 10.30 -14.81 -11.01
C GLU A 51 9.80 -14.82 -12.47
N ASN A 52 9.02 -15.82 -12.85
CA ASN A 52 8.47 -16.01 -14.20
C ASN A 52 6.93 -15.94 -14.28
N ALA A 53 6.24 -15.62 -13.18
CA ALA A 53 4.79 -15.41 -13.23
C ALA A 53 4.51 -14.07 -13.95
N PRO A 54 3.43 -13.97 -14.75
CA PRO A 54 3.06 -12.69 -15.34
C PRO A 54 2.93 -11.66 -14.21
N HIS A 55 3.67 -10.55 -14.33
CA HIS A 55 3.86 -9.50 -13.31
C HIS A 55 2.58 -8.69 -12.97
N THR A 56 1.42 -9.33 -13.05
CA THR A 56 0.07 -8.77 -12.96
C THR A 56 -0.59 -9.00 -11.60
N GLN A 57 0.08 -9.64 -10.65
CA GLN A 57 -0.60 -10.17 -9.45
C GLN A 57 -0.34 -9.42 -8.14
N GLY A 58 0.55 -8.43 -8.10
CA GLY A 58 0.79 -7.70 -6.87
C GLY A 58 -0.33 -6.71 -6.56
N VAL A 59 -0.88 -6.79 -5.35
CA VAL A 59 -1.89 -5.87 -4.83
C VAL A 59 -1.29 -5.08 -3.68
N ALA A 60 -1.58 -3.79 -3.61
CA ALA A 60 -1.25 -2.98 -2.46
C ALA A 60 -2.48 -2.20 -1.96
N LEU A 61 -2.54 -2.02 -0.64
CA LEU A 61 -3.50 -1.18 0.04
C LEU A 61 -2.75 -0.06 0.75
N MET A 62 -3.13 1.18 0.49
CA MET A 62 -2.68 2.31 1.29
C MET A 62 -3.77 2.68 2.30
N LEU A 63 -3.39 2.74 3.57
CA LEU A 63 -4.25 3.04 4.70
C LEU A 63 -3.88 4.41 5.28
N SER A 64 -4.90 5.22 5.55
CA SER A 64 -4.75 6.42 6.37
C SER A 64 -4.37 6.05 7.81
N LYS A 65 -3.88 7.03 8.57
CA LYS A 65 -3.59 6.86 10.02
C LYS A 65 -4.80 6.32 10.79
N VAL A 66 -5.99 6.81 10.46
CA VAL A 66 -7.25 6.43 11.11
C VAL A 66 -7.64 5.01 10.73
N ALA A 67 -7.63 4.68 9.43
CA ALA A 67 -7.96 3.34 8.95
C ALA A 67 -7.01 2.28 9.51
N ARG A 68 -5.71 2.58 9.60
CA ARG A 68 -4.74 1.71 10.26
C ARG A 68 -5.13 1.45 11.72
N ASN A 69 -5.43 2.48 12.49
CA ASN A 69 -5.77 2.33 13.91
C ASN A 69 -7.06 1.52 14.09
N ALA A 70 -8.04 1.71 13.21
CA ALA A 70 -9.26 0.92 13.19
C ALA A 70 -8.98 -0.56 12.84
N LEU A 71 -8.09 -0.83 11.88
CA LEU A 71 -7.70 -2.19 11.50
C LEU A 71 -6.95 -2.92 12.62
N VAL A 72 -6.04 -2.24 13.33
CA VAL A 72 -5.35 -2.82 14.50
C VAL A 72 -6.32 -3.12 15.64
N GLY A 73 -7.32 -2.26 15.85
CA GLY A 73 -8.36 -2.47 16.86
C GLY A 73 -9.32 -3.64 16.57
N TRP A 74 -9.35 -4.14 15.33
CA TRP A 74 -10.15 -5.31 14.94
C TRP A 74 -9.50 -6.64 15.33
N GLU A 75 -8.19 -6.65 15.62
CA GLU A 75 -7.47 -7.87 16.04
C GLU A 75 -7.71 -8.23 17.53
N SER A 76 -8.59 -7.50 18.24
CA SER A 76 -8.98 -7.73 19.65
C SER A 76 -10.43 -8.18 19.78
#